data_AF-A0A956WB49-F1
#
_entry.id   AF-A0A956WB49-F1
#
_cell.length_a   1.000
_cell.length_b   1.000
_cell.length_c   1.000
_cell.angle_alpha   90.00
_cell.angle_beta   90.00
_cell.angle_gamma   90.00
#
_symmetry.space_group_name_H-M   'P 1'
#
loop_
_entity.id
_entity.type
_entity.pdbx_description
1 polymer ?
#
loop_
_entity_poly.entity_id
_entity_poly.type
_entity_poly.pdbx_seq_one_letter_code
_entity_poly.pdbx_strand_id
1 'polypeptide(L)'
;MNGLLNIMKEIGMILGAPVVHRPRVVVRSGTALRPRHGGIFIPEIGFDALGGRFEKGTLFGRVVSARTMQEIDQIVAPYDKTEVMMVRDRTSKVHPGDYAYIVGDGDSGYQFDS
;
A
#
# COMPACT_ATOMS: atom_id res chain seq x y z
N MET A 1 -16.00 -7.65 -6.92
CA MET A 1 -17.05 -8.33 -6.13
C MET A 1 -17.20 -9.83 -6.45
N ASN A 2 -16.17 -10.48 -7.02
CA ASN A 2 -16.26 -11.88 -7.46
C ASN A 2 -15.79 -12.91 -6.41
N GLY A 3 -15.15 -12.47 -5.32
CA GLY A 3 -14.56 -13.37 -4.33
C GLY A 3 -15.60 -14.29 -3.66
N LEU A 4 -16.71 -13.72 -3.18
CA LEU A 4 -17.80 -14.51 -2.59
C LEU A 4 -18.41 -15.48 -3.61
N LEU A 5 -18.68 -15.02 -4.83
CA LEU A 5 -19.23 -15.86 -5.90
C LEU A 5 -18.28 -17.02 -6.27
N ASN A 6 -16.96 -16.79 -6.27
CA ASN A 6 -15.98 -17.83 -6.50
C ASN A 6 -15.99 -18.88 -5.40
N ILE A 7 -16.08 -18.47 -4.12
CA ILE A 7 -16.19 -19.41 -2.99
C ILE A 7 -17.46 -20.25 -3.12
N MET A 8 -18.59 -19.62 -3.41
CA MET A 8 -19.89 -20.31 -3.56
C MET A 8 -19.86 -21.34 -4.71
N LYS A 9 -19.17 -21.03 -5.81
CA LYS A 9 -18.95 -21.97 -6.92
C LYS A 9 -18.02 -23.13 -6.55
N GLU A 10 -16.91 -22.83 -5.88
CA GLU A 10 -15.91 -23.82 -5.46
C GLU A 10 -16.50 -24.88 -4.53
N ILE A 11 -17.36 -24.48 -3.58
CA ILE A 11 -18.02 -25.40 -2.66
C ILE A 11 -19.27 -26.08 -3.24
N GLY A 12 -19.57 -25.84 -4.53
CA GLY A 12 -20.72 -26.42 -5.21
C GLY A 12 -22.08 -25.85 -4.78
N MET A 13 -22.11 -24.71 -4.08
CA MET A 13 -23.36 -24.07 -3.64
C MET A 13 -24.12 -23.43 -4.81
N ILE A 14 -23.41 -22.95 -5.83
CA ILE A 14 -24.00 -22.43 -7.07
C ILE A 14 -23.25 -22.97 -8.29
N LEU A 15 -23.93 -23.01 -9.45
CA LEU A 15 -23.36 -23.50 -10.70
C LEU A 15 -22.26 -22.57 -11.26
N GLY A 16 -21.28 -23.19 -11.90
CA GLY A 16 -20.22 -22.53 -12.67
C GLY A 16 -18.83 -22.69 -12.04
N ALA A 17 -17.80 -22.38 -12.82
CA ALA A 17 -16.41 -22.39 -12.35
C ALA A 17 -16.01 -21.05 -11.72
N PRO A 18 -15.15 -21.04 -10.69
CA PRO A 18 -14.53 -19.83 -10.18
C PRO A 18 -13.81 -19.05 -11.27
N VAL A 19 -13.94 -17.72 -11.25
CA VAL A 19 -13.14 -16.83 -12.10
C VAL A 19 -11.85 -16.53 -11.37
N VAL A 20 -10.76 -17.21 -11.73
CA VAL A 20 -9.45 -16.98 -11.13
C VAL A 20 -8.87 -15.66 -11.62
N HIS A 21 -8.54 -14.78 -10.69
CA HIS A 21 -7.79 -13.56 -10.98
C HIS A 21 -6.30 -13.85 -10.76
N ARG A 22 -5.44 -13.42 -11.69
CA ARG A 22 -4.00 -13.64 -11.56
C ARG A 22 -3.47 -13.01 -10.26
N PRO A 23 -2.72 -13.76 -9.45
CA PRO A 23 -2.06 -13.25 -8.25
C PRO A 23 -1.15 -12.07 -8.59
N ARG A 24 -1.26 -11.00 -7.80
CA ARG A 24 -0.31 -9.88 -7.80
C ARG A 24 0.89 -10.26 -6.92
N VAL A 25 2.09 -9.97 -7.40
CA VAL A 25 3.43 -10.18 -6.81
C VAL A 25 3.44 -10.51 -5.30
N VAL A 26 4.08 -11.62 -4.93
CA VAL A 26 4.38 -11.94 -3.53
C VAL A 26 5.75 -11.37 -3.19
N VAL A 27 5.82 -10.42 -2.28
CA VAL A 27 7.08 -9.86 -1.74
C VAL A 27 7.52 -10.64 -0.50
N ARG A 28 8.83 -10.93 -0.36
CA ARG A 28 9.39 -11.66 0.79
C ARG A 28 9.92 -10.73 1.88
N SER A 29 10.27 -9.50 1.51
CA SER A 29 10.74 -8.45 2.40
C SER A 29 9.89 -7.20 2.22
N GLY A 30 9.71 -6.45 3.30
CA GLY A 30 8.94 -5.23 3.29
C GLY A 30 9.05 -4.49 4.60
N THR A 31 8.52 -3.28 4.61
CA THR A 31 8.50 -2.42 5.78
C THR A 31 7.23 -1.59 5.84
N ALA A 32 6.91 -1.14 7.05
CA ALA A 32 5.89 -0.13 7.26
C ALA A 32 6.56 1.24 7.33
N LEU A 33 6.14 2.13 6.42
CA LEU A 33 6.55 3.52 6.41
C LEU A 33 5.71 4.28 7.43
N ARG A 34 6.42 4.95 8.34
CA ARG A 34 5.84 5.64 9.48
C ARG A 34 6.34 7.08 9.48
N PRO A 35 5.47 8.06 9.77
CA PRO A 35 5.91 9.42 9.98
C PRO A 35 6.80 9.48 11.23
N ARG A 36 7.85 10.28 11.15
CA ARG A 36 8.81 10.58 12.22
C ARG A 36 8.30 11.67 13.16
N HIS A 37 7.44 12.55 12.65
CA HIS A 37 6.86 13.67 13.38
C HIS A 37 5.34 13.62 13.39
N GLY A 38 4.73 14.13 14.46
CA GLY A 38 3.28 14.30 14.55
C GLY A 38 2.82 15.58 13.83
N GLY A 39 1.66 15.53 13.18
CA GLY A 39 1.16 16.64 12.39
C GLY A 39 -0.06 16.28 11.55
N ILE A 40 -0.26 17.03 10.47
CA ILE A 40 -1.27 16.74 9.45
C ILE A 40 -0.55 15.97 8.33
N PHE A 41 -0.94 14.72 8.15
CA PHE A 41 -0.48 13.91 7.03
C PHE A 41 -1.27 14.26 5.78
N ILE A 42 -0.57 14.45 4.66
CA ILE A 42 -1.11 14.72 3.34
C ILE A 42 -0.58 13.63 2.40
N PRO A 43 -1.43 12.71 1.92
CA PRO A 43 -1.02 11.69 0.96
C PRO A 43 -0.80 12.30 -0.42
N GLU A 44 0.27 11.88 -1.08
CA GLU A 44 0.55 12.15 -2.49
C GLU A 44 0.13 10.98 -3.38
N ILE A 45 0.06 9.78 -2.80
CA ILE A 45 -0.51 8.58 -3.45
C ILE A 45 -1.68 8.03 -2.63
N GLY A 46 -2.71 7.55 -3.33
CA GLY A 46 -3.96 7.07 -2.75
C GLY A 46 -4.27 5.60 -3.08
N PHE A 47 -5.56 5.24 -3.02
CA PHE A 47 -6.03 3.87 -3.25
C PHE A 47 -5.70 3.33 -4.65
N ASP A 48 -5.58 4.21 -5.64
CA ASP A 48 -5.17 3.89 -7.00
C ASP A 48 -3.74 3.35 -7.10
N ALA A 49 -2.88 3.66 -6.13
CA ALA A 49 -1.52 3.14 -6.05
C ALA A 49 -1.42 1.71 -5.48
N LEU A 50 -2.51 1.12 -4.97
CA LEU A 50 -2.47 -0.23 -4.40
C LEU A 50 -2.09 -1.30 -5.44
N GLY A 51 -1.05 -2.06 -5.11
CA GLY A 51 -0.42 -3.03 -6.01
C GLY A 51 0.31 -2.38 -7.20
N GLY A 52 0.56 -1.08 -7.13
CA GLY A 52 1.47 -0.37 -8.03
C GLY A 52 2.91 -0.45 -7.56
N ARG A 53 3.83 -0.19 -8.50
CA ARG A 53 5.28 -0.20 -8.28
C ARG A 53 5.85 1.20 -8.49
N PHE A 54 6.72 1.64 -7.59
CA PHE A 54 7.35 2.95 -7.61
C PHE A 54 8.86 2.86 -7.43
N GLU A 55 9.58 3.82 -8.00
CA GLU A 55 11.03 3.93 -7.85
C GLU A 55 11.41 4.49 -6.47
N LYS A 56 12.59 4.13 -5.99
CA LYS A 56 13.15 4.65 -4.73
C LYS A 56 13.15 6.17 -4.71
N GLY A 57 12.79 6.75 -3.56
CA GLY A 57 12.73 8.20 -3.38
C GLY A 57 11.44 8.84 -3.88
N THR A 58 10.55 8.11 -4.56
CA THR A 58 9.21 8.61 -4.90
C THR A 58 8.48 9.07 -3.64
N LEU A 59 7.94 10.29 -3.66
CA LEU A 59 7.20 10.85 -2.54
C LEU A 59 5.82 10.22 -2.44
N PHE A 60 5.51 9.63 -1.28
CA PHE A 60 4.20 9.03 -1.01
C PHE A 60 3.32 9.93 -0.16
N GLY A 61 3.90 10.69 0.73
CA GLY A 61 3.15 11.63 1.54
C GLY A 61 4.05 12.57 2.33
N ARG A 62 3.44 13.64 2.83
CA ARG A 62 4.09 14.66 3.63
C ARG A 62 3.43 14.73 5.00
N VAL A 63 4.19 15.17 6.00
CA VAL A 63 3.61 15.64 7.25
C VAL A 63 3.90 17.12 7.38
N VAL A 64 2.84 17.91 7.62
CA VAL A 64 2.95 19.34 7.87
C VAL A 64 2.59 19.66 9.33
N SER A 65 3.25 20.68 9.88
CA SER A 65 2.92 21.22 11.19
C SER A 65 1.53 21.82 11.19
N ALA A 66 0.65 21.38 12.09
CA ALA A 66 -0.69 21.95 12.24
C ALA A 66 -0.68 23.43 12.69
N ARG A 67 0.45 23.93 13.21
CA ARG A 67 0.62 25.31 13.67
C ARG A 67 1.14 26.24 12.58
N THR A 68 2.15 25.80 11.82
CA THR A 68 2.88 26.66 10.86
C THR A 68 2.59 26.31 9.41
N MET A 69 1.92 25.19 9.15
CA MET A 69 1.70 24.61 7.81
C MET A 69 2.99 24.32 7.02
N GLN A 70 4.16 24.38 7.68
CA GLN A 70 5.42 23.99 7.08
C GLN A 70 5.55 22.48 7.08
N GLU A 71 6.17 21.94 6.03
CA GLU A 71 6.54 20.53 5.95
C GLU A 71 7.61 20.20 6.99
N ILE A 72 7.39 19.12 7.72
CA ILE A 72 8.27 18.65 8.81
C ILE A 72 8.67 17.19 8.63
N ASP A 73 8.09 16.46 7.67
CA ASP A 73 8.52 15.13 7.30
C ASP A 73 8.06 14.78 5.87
N GLN A 74 8.83 13.88 5.25
CA GLN A 74 8.51 13.25 3.98
C GLN A 74 8.58 11.73 4.14
N ILE A 75 7.59 11.06 3.56
CA ILE A 75 7.53 9.61 3.47
C ILE A 75 7.77 9.24 2.02
N VAL A 76 8.84 8.50 1.77
CA VAL A 76 9.30 8.14 0.42
C VAL A 76 9.44 6.64 0.25
N ALA A 77 9.35 6.18 -1.00
CA ALA A 77 9.63 4.81 -1.40
C ALA A 77 11.07 4.38 -1.02
N PRO A 78 11.27 3.31 -0.22
CA PRO A 78 12.59 2.95 0.30
C PRO A 78 13.41 2.03 -0.62
N TYR A 79 12.77 1.33 -1.55
CA TYR A 79 13.39 0.29 -2.41
C TYR A 79 13.43 0.73 -3.87
N ASP A 80 14.39 0.20 -4.63
CA ASP A 80 14.54 0.46 -6.07
C ASP A 80 13.26 0.08 -6.84
N LYS A 81 12.60 -1.02 -6.41
CA LYS A 81 11.23 -1.38 -6.80
C LYS A 81 10.35 -1.49 -5.56
N THR A 82 9.63 -0.43 -5.23
CA THR A 82 8.73 -0.41 -4.08
C THR A 82 7.32 -0.84 -4.50
N GLU A 83 6.84 -1.96 -3.98
CA GLU A 83 5.46 -2.46 -4.19
C GLU A 83 4.55 -1.97 -3.06
N VAL A 84 3.44 -1.31 -3.39
CA VAL A 84 2.53 -0.73 -2.38
C VAL A 84 1.43 -1.71 -2.00
N MET A 85 1.32 -2.04 -0.72
CA MET A 85 0.38 -3.05 -0.19
C MET A 85 -0.71 -2.46 0.70
N MET A 86 -0.41 -1.36 1.40
CA MET A 86 -1.38 -0.58 2.17
C MET A 86 -1.08 0.90 2.01
N VAL A 87 -2.14 1.70 1.90
CA VAL A 87 -2.08 3.15 1.82
C VAL A 87 -2.95 3.76 2.90
N ARG A 88 -2.49 4.87 3.47
CA ARG A 88 -3.34 5.87 4.12
C ARG A 88 -3.67 6.92 3.06
N ASP A 89 -4.88 6.89 2.52
CA ASP A 89 -5.30 7.72 1.38
C ASP A 89 -5.94 9.06 1.78
N ARG A 90 -6.15 9.29 3.08
CA ARG A 90 -6.83 10.49 3.58
C ARG A 90 -5.91 11.42 4.34
N THR A 91 -6.07 12.71 4.07
CA THR A 91 -5.55 13.77 4.92
C THR A 91 -6.09 13.59 6.34
N SER A 92 -5.18 13.42 7.30
CA SER A 92 -5.55 13.08 8.68
C SER A 92 -4.45 13.47 9.66
N LYS A 93 -4.82 13.58 10.94
CA LYS A 93 -3.83 13.73 12.01
C LYS A 93 -3.02 12.44 12.14
N VAL A 94 -1.71 12.58 12.33
CA VAL A 94 -0.80 11.46 12.62
C VAL A 94 0.10 11.74 13.82
N HIS A 95 0.52 10.67 14.47
CA HIS A 95 1.53 10.63 15.52
C HIS A 95 2.79 9.88 15.03
N PRO A 96 3.98 10.15 15.61
CA PRO A 96 5.17 9.38 15.30
C PRO A 96 4.92 7.88 15.49
N GLY A 97 5.30 7.09 14.49
CA GLY A 97 5.12 5.63 14.53
C GLY A 97 3.78 5.11 13.98
N ASP A 98 2.82 6.00 13.66
CA ASP A 98 1.58 5.60 12.98
C ASP A 98 1.89 4.95 11.62
N TYR A 99 1.06 4.00 11.18
CA TYR A 99 1.19 3.45 9.83
C TYR A 99 0.70 4.48 8.80
N ALA A 100 1.59 4.86 7.87
CA ALA A 100 1.24 5.64 6.68
C ALA A 100 1.13 4.73 5.45
N TYR A 101 2.11 3.85 5.24
CA TYR A 101 2.12 2.88 4.15
C TYR A 101 2.71 1.55 4.61
N ILE A 102 2.30 0.45 3.96
CA ILE A 102 3.04 -0.82 4.01
C ILE A 102 3.52 -1.12 2.60
N VAL A 103 4.81 -1.38 2.48
CA VAL A 103 5.45 -1.61 1.19
C VAL A 103 6.35 -2.82 1.20
N GLY A 104 6.47 -3.45 0.04
CA GLY A 104 7.38 -4.55 -0.21
C GLY A 104 8.55 -4.15 -1.08
N ASP A 105 9.67 -4.84 -0.89
CA ASP A 105 10.77 -4.85 -1.86
C ASP A 105 10.39 -5.78 -3.02
N GLY A 106 10.15 -5.20 -4.18
CA GLY A 106 9.74 -5.90 -5.39
C GLY A 106 10.81 -6.86 -5.93
N ASP A 107 12.09 -6.64 -5.62
CA ASP A 107 13.17 -7.56 -6.02
C ASP A 107 13.29 -8.76 -5.08
N SER A 108 12.72 -8.67 -3.88
CA SER A 108 12.61 -9.82 -2.97
C SER A 108 11.51 -10.82 -3.37
N GLY A 109 10.64 -10.41 -4.29
CA GLY A 109 9.41 -11.11 -4.60
C GLY A 109 9.47 -12.05 -5.80
N TYR A 110 8.36 -12.74 -6.04
CA TYR A 110 8.12 -13.52 -7.24
C TYR A 110 6.66 -13.38 -7.67
N GLN A 111 6.39 -13.62 -8.96
CA GLN A 111 5.02 -13.76 -9.43
C GLN A 111 4.51 -15.15 -9.02
N PHE A 112 3.41 -15.18 -8.28
CA PHE A 112 2.74 -16.43 -7.96
C PHE A 112 1.87 -16.80 -9.17
N ASP A 113 2.23 -17.86 -9.87
CA ASP A 113 1.38 -18.48 -10.89
C ASP A 113 0.58 -19.58 -10.17
N SER A 114 -0.75 -19.38 -10.08
CA SER A 114 -1.71 -20.34 -9.53
C SER A 114 -2.21 -21.31 -10.59
#